data_AF-R1CJH1-F1
#
_entry.id   AF-R1CJH1-F1
#
_cell.length_a   1.000
_cell.length_b   1.000
_cell.length_c   1.000
_cell.angle_alpha   90.00
_cell.angle_beta   90.00
_cell.angle_gamma   90.00
#
_symmetry.space_group_name_H-M   'P 1'
#
loop_
_entity.id
_entity.type
_entity.pdbx_description
1 polymer ?
#
loop_
_entity_poly.entity_id
_entity_poly.type
_entity_poly.pdbx_seq_one_letter_code
_entity_poly.pdbx_strand_id
1 'polypeptide(L)'
;MHDFFSDIYVGERYYYVGSSERLPNGDELVHGRRGRVIGLASDPLLWSVRFPGNEADADVHFGLLSSRPPPPLHNGFLVGDTVYYAGASHEFTSGDRLEFGLRGTVVGPARAAEGLTVLFDGNKGNSQVLFKHTAFSREPPHLPGGFALDEELYYNGTGKKFDNGDRLVYGWRGRVAGQAAGDLARTAVAMRFAHNQLTIGCYLRNLTRDPPPPLPGGFAPDDLVYYNGSSYSFDNGDVLIFGERGTVVGPPTLASHAEGLTVLFDGNKRDYQLFLNQLSREPLPSLPSGEYTWHIPGFSKIEETKLYSPTFQAGAFNWTLLLYPKGDDQQGQLSLYLSAAGSATLPEGWARHASFTLTVKNHLEVATRSVMKRAQRNGANNQTRVG
;
A
#
# COMPACT_ATOMS: atom_id res chain seq x y z
N MET A 1 44.06 3.08 9.67
CA MET A 1 44.42 4.46 9.30
C MET A 1 45.56 4.33 8.31
N HIS A 2 45.25 4.17 7.03
CA HIS A 2 46.26 4.09 5.97
C HIS A 2 46.40 5.49 5.37
N ASP A 3 47.58 6.07 5.46
CA ASP A 3 47.94 7.35 4.84
C ASP A 3 47.70 7.26 3.32
N PHE A 4 46.68 7.97 2.85
CA PHE A 4 46.29 8.10 1.44
C PHE A 4 46.84 9.40 0.81
N PHE A 5 48.06 9.83 1.19
CA PHE A 5 48.80 10.77 0.35
C PHE A 5 49.42 9.96 -0.79
N SER A 6 48.63 9.71 -1.84
CA SER A 6 49.16 9.22 -3.10
C SER A 6 50.21 10.20 -3.60
N ASP A 7 51.44 9.75 -3.82
CA ASP A 7 52.51 10.56 -4.39
C ASP A 7 52.14 11.04 -5.81
N ILE A 8 51.52 12.22 -5.90
CA ILE A 8 51.30 12.92 -7.16
C ILE A 8 52.57 13.71 -7.47
N TYR A 9 53.20 13.41 -8.60
CA TYR A 9 54.45 14.05 -9.01
C TYR A 9 54.21 15.09 -10.09
N VAL A 10 54.82 16.25 -9.93
CA VAL A 10 54.81 17.32 -10.94
C VAL A 10 55.49 16.82 -12.23
N GLY A 11 54.87 17.11 -13.37
CA GLY A 11 55.35 16.71 -14.69
C GLY A 11 54.82 15.36 -15.17
N GLU A 12 54.32 14.51 -14.26
CA GLU A 12 53.76 13.20 -14.58
C GLU A 12 52.31 13.29 -15.09
N ARG A 13 51.84 12.21 -15.72
CA ARG A 13 50.49 12.13 -16.29
C ARG A 13 49.57 11.19 -15.51
N TYR A 14 48.44 11.72 -15.06
CA TYR A 14 47.43 10.99 -14.30
C TYR A 14 46.08 11.00 -15.04
N TYR A 15 45.30 9.95 -14.85
CA TYR A 15 43.94 9.84 -15.35
C TYR A 15 42.98 10.58 -14.43
N TYR A 16 42.07 11.37 -15.00
CA TYR A 16 40.94 11.92 -14.26
C TYR A 16 39.88 10.84 -14.03
N VAL A 17 39.50 10.59 -12.78
CA VAL A 17 38.52 9.54 -12.40
C VAL A 17 37.20 10.12 -11.89
N GLY A 18 37.06 11.44 -11.89
CA GLY A 18 35.80 12.13 -11.57
C GLY A 18 34.75 12.00 -12.67
N SER A 19 33.61 12.65 -12.45
CA SER A 19 32.54 12.76 -13.46
C SER A 19 32.95 13.78 -14.51
N SER A 20 32.73 13.46 -15.79
CA SER A 20 33.02 14.38 -16.88
C SER A 20 32.17 15.64 -16.77
N GLU A 21 32.78 16.79 -17.00
CA GLU A 21 32.12 18.08 -16.91
C GLU A 21 32.77 19.09 -17.85
N ARG A 22 31.97 20.07 -18.27
CA ARG A 22 32.45 21.21 -19.04
C ARG A 22 32.63 22.40 -18.11
N LEU A 23 33.82 22.96 -18.10
CA LEU A 23 34.21 24.09 -17.27
C LEU A 23 33.67 25.40 -17.86
N PRO A 24 33.52 26.47 -17.05
CA PRO A 24 32.94 27.75 -17.50
C PRO A 24 33.70 28.42 -18.66
N ASN A 25 35.00 28.17 -18.78
CA ASN A 25 35.84 28.67 -19.86
C ASN A 25 35.71 27.84 -21.16
N GLY A 26 34.88 26.80 -21.16
CA GLY A 26 34.65 25.92 -22.31
C GLY A 26 35.53 24.67 -22.33
N ASP A 27 36.56 24.60 -21.47
CA ASP A 27 37.42 23.42 -21.30
C ASP A 27 36.65 22.23 -20.72
N GLU A 28 37.21 21.04 -20.81
CA GLU A 28 36.54 19.82 -20.33
C GLU A 28 37.43 19.01 -19.38
N LEU A 29 36.82 18.51 -18.31
CA LEU A 29 37.32 17.37 -17.57
C LEU A 29 36.57 16.15 -18.06
N VAL A 30 37.28 15.16 -18.60
CA VAL A 30 36.64 13.93 -19.11
C VAL A 30 37.18 12.73 -18.36
N HIS A 31 36.25 11.91 -17.85
CA HIS A 31 36.57 10.68 -17.15
C HIS A 31 37.44 9.76 -18.02
N GLY A 32 38.56 9.31 -17.47
CA GLY A 32 39.57 8.53 -18.17
C GLY A 32 40.52 9.34 -19.07
N ARG A 33 40.35 10.66 -19.19
CA ARG A 33 41.32 11.51 -19.90
C ARG A 33 42.58 11.68 -19.05
N ARG A 34 43.75 11.52 -19.67
CA ARG A 34 45.04 11.75 -19.01
C ARG A 34 45.44 13.21 -19.10
N GLY A 35 45.73 13.84 -17.98
CA GLY A 35 46.30 15.18 -17.89
C GLY A 35 47.72 15.16 -17.34
N ARG A 36 48.50 16.20 -17.61
CA ARG A 36 49.84 16.39 -17.05
C ARG A 36 49.76 17.31 -15.84
N VAL A 37 50.29 16.88 -14.70
CA VAL A 37 50.33 17.71 -13.49
C VAL A 37 51.37 18.81 -13.68
N ILE A 38 50.96 20.07 -13.55
CA ILE A 38 51.84 21.24 -13.70
C ILE A 38 52.39 21.68 -12.35
N GLY A 39 51.60 21.54 -11.28
CA GLY A 39 51.99 21.95 -9.93
C GLY A 39 50.80 21.88 -8.97
N LEU A 40 51.00 22.46 -7.79
CA LEU A 40 49.89 22.74 -6.88
C LEU A 40 49.06 23.90 -7.40
N ALA A 41 47.74 23.82 -7.22
CA ALA A 41 46.85 24.94 -7.48
C ALA A 41 46.99 26.00 -6.36
N SER A 42 46.22 27.08 -6.49
CA SER A 42 46.13 28.08 -5.41
C SER A 42 45.49 27.53 -4.13
N ASP A 43 44.58 26.56 -4.28
CA ASP A 43 44.05 25.77 -3.17
C ASP A 43 44.97 24.57 -2.89
N PRO A 44 45.45 24.38 -1.65
CA PRO A 44 46.40 23.32 -1.30
C PRO A 44 45.84 21.89 -1.42
N LEU A 45 44.51 21.72 -1.53
CA LEU A 45 43.87 20.42 -1.76
C LEU A 45 43.74 20.08 -3.25
N LEU A 46 44.05 21.03 -4.14
CA LEU A 46 43.90 20.88 -5.58
C LEU A 46 45.26 20.89 -6.29
N TRP A 47 45.33 20.12 -7.36
CA TRP A 47 46.47 20.06 -8.25
C TRP A 47 46.11 20.76 -9.55
N SER A 48 47.03 21.57 -10.06
CA SER A 48 46.87 22.20 -11.37
C SER A 48 47.30 21.21 -12.45
N VAL A 49 46.36 20.83 -13.32
CA VAL A 49 46.55 19.77 -14.32
C VAL A 49 46.17 20.25 -15.71
N ARG A 50 47.09 20.12 -16.67
CA ARG A 50 46.83 20.38 -18.09
C ARG A 50 46.26 19.16 -18.77
N PHE A 51 44.99 19.20 -19.17
CA PHE A 51 44.39 18.15 -19.99
C PHE A 51 44.53 18.45 -21.49
N PRO A 52 44.74 17.43 -22.34
CA PRO A 52 44.73 17.60 -23.78
C PRO A 52 43.42 18.22 -24.27
N GLY A 53 43.52 19.23 -25.13
CA GLY A 53 42.37 19.96 -25.68
C GLY A 53 41.92 21.16 -24.85
N ASN A 54 42.39 21.30 -23.61
CA ASN A 54 42.04 22.43 -22.75
C ASN A 54 43.01 23.61 -22.95
N GLU A 55 42.48 24.83 -22.97
CA GLU A 55 43.24 26.08 -23.10
C GLU A 55 43.89 26.48 -21.78
N ALA A 56 43.28 26.14 -20.64
CA ALA A 56 43.80 26.42 -19.31
C ALA A 56 44.20 25.15 -18.54
N ASP A 57 44.95 25.34 -17.46
CA ASP A 57 45.11 24.31 -16.43
C ASP A 57 43.83 24.20 -15.61
N ALA A 58 43.43 22.98 -15.28
CA ALA A 58 42.29 22.73 -14.41
C ALA A 58 42.76 22.36 -13.01
N ASP A 59 42.13 22.96 -12.00
CA ASP A 59 42.38 22.65 -10.60
C ASP A 59 41.57 21.41 -10.19
N VAL A 60 42.26 20.31 -9.90
CA VAL A 60 41.65 18.99 -9.67
C VAL A 60 42.02 18.47 -8.29
N HIS A 61 41.03 18.03 -7.53
CA HIS A 61 41.25 17.41 -6.23
C HIS A 61 42.05 16.11 -6.37
N PHE A 62 43.04 15.88 -5.50
CA PHE A 62 43.94 14.73 -5.60
C PHE A 62 43.20 13.38 -5.66
N GLY A 63 42.09 13.24 -4.93
CA GLY A 63 41.24 12.04 -4.94
C GLY A 63 40.55 11.73 -6.27
N LEU A 64 40.61 12.64 -7.25
CA LEU A 64 40.09 12.45 -8.61
C LEU A 64 41.19 12.16 -9.63
N LEU A 65 42.42 11.93 -9.19
CA LEU A 65 43.57 11.59 -10.05
C LEU A 65 44.03 10.16 -9.76
N SER A 66 44.31 9.40 -10.81
CA SER A 66 44.80 8.02 -10.71
C SER A 66 45.99 7.79 -11.64
N SER A 67 47.03 7.13 -11.16
CA SER A 67 48.17 6.70 -11.99
C SER A 67 47.81 5.54 -12.92
N ARG A 68 46.73 4.82 -12.62
CA ARG A 68 46.21 3.70 -13.42
C ARG A 68 44.97 4.14 -14.21
N PRO A 69 44.76 3.59 -15.42
CA PRO A 69 43.52 3.84 -16.15
C PRO A 69 42.31 3.43 -15.30
N PRO A 70 41.22 4.21 -15.30
CA PRO A 70 40.02 3.82 -14.59
C PRO A 70 39.45 2.52 -15.17
N PRO A 71 38.80 1.69 -14.33
CA PRO A 71 38.09 0.52 -14.83
C PRO A 71 36.98 0.96 -15.81
N PRO A 72 36.58 0.09 -16.76
CA PRO A 72 35.41 0.34 -17.60
C PRO A 72 34.18 0.60 -16.73
N LEU A 73 33.26 1.44 -17.20
CA LEU A 73 31.99 1.61 -16.49
C LEU A 73 31.24 0.28 -16.49
N HIS A 74 30.52 0.04 -15.40
CA HIS A 74 29.71 -1.15 -15.21
C HIS A 74 28.74 -1.38 -16.38
N ASN A 75 28.41 -2.64 -16.64
CA ASN A 75 27.51 -3.07 -17.71
C ASN A 75 27.93 -2.62 -19.12
N GLY A 76 29.21 -2.29 -19.32
CA GLY A 76 29.76 -1.92 -20.63
C GLY A 76 29.28 -0.57 -21.14
N PHE A 77 28.87 0.33 -20.24
CA PHE A 77 28.62 1.72 -20.60
C PHE A 77 29.93 2.47 -20.87
N LEU A 78 29.85 3.51 -21.70
CA LEU A 78 30.93 4.44 -21.97
C LEU A 78 30.50 5.85 -21.61
N VAL A 79 31.49 6.71 -21.31
CA VAL A 79 31.25 8.14 -21.18
C VAL A 79 30.79 8.67 -22.54
N GLY A 80 29.71 9.44 -22.54
CA GLY A 80 29.04 9.92 -23.76
C GLY A 80 27.88 9.03 -24.21
N ASP A 81 27.70 7.83 -23.65
CA ASP A 81 26.54 7.01 -23.96
C ASP A 81 25.25 7.72 -23.59
N THR A 82 24.24 7.57 -24.45
CA THR A 82 22.89 8.08 -24.18
C THR A 82 22.13 7.06 -23.34
N VAL A 83 21.43 7.57 -22.32
CA VAL A 83 20.48 6.83 -21.50
C VAL A 83 19.19 7.62 -21.36
N TYR A 84 18.12 6.95 -20.94
CA TYR A 84 16.82 7.55 -20.72
C TYR A 84 16.32 7.21 -19.32
N TYR A 85 15.80 8.20 -18.61
CA TYR A 85 15.14 7.96 -17.33
C TYR A 85 13.84 7.18 -17.57
N ALA A 86 13.64 6.09 -16.83
CA ALA A 86 12.48 5.22 -16.99
C ALA A 86 11.62 5.14 -15.72
N GLY A 87 11.89 6.00 -14.72
CA GLY A 87 11.12 6.05 -13.48
C GLY A 87 9.90 6.95 -13.54
N ALA A 88 9.26 7.11 -12.38
CA ALA A 88 8.20 8.10 -12.19
C ALA A 88 8.79 9.51 -12.14
N SER A 89 8.08 10.48 -12.71
CA SER A 89 8.57 11.86 -12.77
C SER A 89 8.79 12.45 -11.37
N HIS A 90 9.91 13.15 -11.19
CA HIS A 90 10.30 13.78 -9.93
C HIS A 90 10.92 15.16 -10.19
N GLU A 91 10.63 16.12 -9.32
CA GLU A 91 11.18 17.47 -9.38
C GLU A 91 11.95 17.74 -8.09
N PHE A 92 13.17 18.25 -8.23
CA PHE A 92 14.04 18.55 -7.11
C PHE A 92 13.90 20.01 -6.70
N THR A 93 14.24 20.32 -5.45
CA THR A 93 14.26 21.70 -4.92
C THR A 93 15.25 22.61 -5.66
N SER A 94 16.22 22.05 -6.38
CA SER A 94 17.13 22.79 -7.26
C SER A 94 16.46 23.33 -8.53
N GLY A 95 15.26 22.86 -8.87
CA GLY A 95 14.61 23.07 -10.17
C GLY A 95 15.03 22.05 -11.24
N ASP A 96 15.97 21.14 -10.94
CA ASP A 96 16.24 19.99 -11.80
C ASP A 96 15.03 19.05 -11.80
N ARG A 97 14.81 18.35 -12.90
CA ARG A 97 13.66 17.45 -13.06
C ARG A 97 14.07 16.16 -13.74
N LEU A 98 13.53 15.05 -13.28
CA LEU A 98 13.59 13.77 -13.97
C LEU A 98 12.19 13.44 -14.43
N GLU A 99 12.02 13.31 -15.74
CA GLU A 99 10.76 12.88 -16.35
C GLU A 99 10.95 11.55 -17.06
N PHE A 100 9.90 10.75 -17.13
CA PHE A 100 9.95 9.50 -17.89
C PHE A 100 10.30 9.78 -19.36
N GLY A 101 11.28 9.06 -19.89
CA GLY A 101 11.83 9.28 -21.22
C GLY A 101 12.83 10.44 -21.30
N LEU A 102 13.16 11.12 -20.20
CA LEU A 102 14.16 12.19 -20.22
C LEU A 102 15.52 11.62 -20.61
N ARG A 103 16.07 12.16 -21.68
CA ARG A 103 17.37 11.79 -22.21
C ARG A 103 18.47 12.32 -21.31
N GLY A 104 19.53 11.54 -21.15
CA GLY A 104 20.73 11.93 -20.42
C GLY A 104 21.97 11.31 -21.01
N THR A 105 23.10 11.90 -20.68
CA THR A 105 24.43 11.49 -21.13
C THR A 105 25.23 10.95 -19.96
N VAL A 106 25.80 9.76 -20.11
CA VAL A 106 26.69 9.17 -19.11
C VAL A 106 27.96 10.00 -19.03
N VAL A 107 28.25 10.57 -17.86
CA VAL A 107 29.44 11.41 -17.64
C VAL A 107 30.50 10.70 -16.79
N GLY A 108 30.19 9.60 -16.13
CA GLY A 108 31.19 8.82 -15.39
C GLY A 108 30.58 7.76 -14.48
N PRO A 109 31.37 7.19 -13.57
CA PRO A 109 30.87 6.23 -12.58
C PRO A 109 30.08 6.93 -11.48
N ALA A 110 29.19 6.20 -10.80
CA ALA A 110 28.57 6.68 -9.57
C ALA A 110 29.57 6.73 -8.40
N ARG A 111 29.38 7.65 -7.46
CA ARG A 111 30.35 7.92 -6.37
C ARG A 111 30.39 6.85 -5.27
N ALA A 112 29.26 6.19 -4.99
CA ALA A 112 29.09 5.41 -3.75
C ALA A 112 28.57 3.98 -3.95
N ALA A 113 28.23 3.58 -5.17
CA ALA A 113 27.65 2.27 -5.46
C ALA A 113 27.78 1.92 -6.96
N GLU A 114 27.42 0.69 -7.31
CA GLU A 114 27.30 0.26 -8.70
C GLU A 114 26.25 1.13 -9.42
N GLY A 115 26.72 1.99 -10.30
CA GLY A 115 25.88 2.93 -11.01
C GLY A 115 26.67 3.84 -11.95
N LEU A 116 25.96 4.78 -12.53
CA LEU A 116 26.47 5.79 -13.44
C LEU A 116 26.19 7.18 -12.87
N THR A 117 27.06 8.13 -13.17
CA THR A 117 26.72 9.54 -13.10
C THR A 117 26.22 9.96 -14.47
N VAL A 118 25.02 10.54 -14.52
CA VAL A 118 24.33 10.94 -15.75
C VAL A 118 23.95 12.42 -15.67
N LEU A 119 24.26 13.18 -16.70
CA LEU A 119 23.73 14.52 -16.89
C LEU A 119 22.47 14.42 -17.75
N PHE A 120 21.31 14.68 -17.17
CA PHE A 120 20.04 14.67 -17.89
C PHE A 120 19.81 16.01 -18.59
N ASP A 121 19.24 15.95 -19.79
CA ASP A 121 19.04 17.12 -20.65
C ASP A 121 18.16 18.16 -19.91
N GLY A 122 18.63 19.41 -19.84
CA GLY A 122 17.95 20.50 -19.13
C GLY A 122 18.27 20.63 -17.63
N ASN A 123 18.88 19.62 -17.01
CA ASN A 123 19.32 19.70 -15.62
C ASN A 123 20.71 20.33 -15.50
N LYS A 124 20.93 21.07 -14.41
CA LYS A 124 22.24 21.64 -14.06
C LYS A 124 23.08 20.64 -13.27
N GLY A 125 22.42 19.84 -12.45
CA GLY A 125 23.06 18.84 -11.59
C GLY A 125 23.25 17.49 -12.27
N ASN A 126 24.41 16.87 -12.02
CA ASN A 126 24.65 15.46 -12.31
C ASN A 126 23.79 14.57 -11.40
N SER A 127 23.13 13.57 -11.98
CA SER A 127 22.31 12.58 -11.27
C SER A 127 23.08 11.28 -11.06
N GLN A 128 22.97 10.70 -9.87
CA GLN A 128 23.51 9.37 -9.56
C GLN A 128 22.45 8.30 -9.89
N VAL A 129 22.70 7.53 -10.94
CA VAL A 129 21.81 6.47 -11.43
C VAL A 129 22.33 5.12 -10.98
N LEU A 130 21.69 4.51 -9.99
CA LEU A 130 22.12 3.24 -9.40
C LEU A 130 21.36 2.08 -10.05
N PHE A 131 22.06 1.05 -10.53
CA PHE A 131 21.43 -0.04 -11.31
C PHE A 131 20.31 -0.77 -10.55
N LYS A 132 20.38 -0.82 -9.22
CA LYS A 132 19.39 -1.51 -8.38
C LYS A 132 18.21 -0.64 -7.94
N HIS A 133 18.32 0.68 -8.06
CA HIS A 133 17.37 1.61 -7.42
C HIS A 133 16.80 2.66 -8.37
N THR A 134 17.48 2.93 -9.48
CA THR A 134 17.03 3.91 -10.47
C THR A 134 16.56 3.18 -11.71
N ALA A 135 15.34 3.45 -12.14
CA ALA A 135 14.83 2.94 -13.42
C ALA A 135 15.38 3.81 -14.56
N PHE A 136 16.14 3.20 -15.46
CA PHE A 136 16.64 3.83 -16.68
C PHE A 136 16.86 2.80 -17.78
N SER A 137 17.02 3.26 -19.02
CA SER A 137 17.16 2.43 -20.21
C SER A 137 18.19 2.99 -21.17
N ARG A 138 18.78 2.13 -22.02
CA ARG A 138 19.62 2.55 -23.15
C ARG A 138 18.80 3.03 -24.34
N GLU A 139 17.58 2.51 -24.46
CA GLU A 139 16.63 2.86 -25.51
C GLU A 139 15.51 3.73 -24.93
N PRO A 140 14.87 4.59 -25.75
CA PRO A 140 13.70 5.34 -25.32
C PRO A 140 12.66 4.41 -24.68
N PRO A 141 12.29 4.63 -23.41
CA PRO A 141 11.40 3.71 -22.71
C PRO A 141 9.96 3.92 -23.20
N HIS A 142 9.22 2.81 -23.28
CA HIS A 142 7.80 2.82 -23.63
C HIS A 142 6.95 2.49 -22.41
N LEU A 143 5.85 3.20 -22.24
CA LEU A 143 4.92 2.92 -21.17
C LEU A 143 4.07 1.68 -21.51
N PRO A 144 3.85 0.78 -20.55
CA PRO A 144 2.98 -0.37 -20.76
C PRO A 144 1.53 0.09 -21.03
N GLY A 145 0.79 -0.69 -21.82
CA GLY A 145 -0.60 -0.36 -22.21
C GLY A 145 -0.75 0.62 -23.37
N GLY A 146 0.35 1.08 -23.97
CA GLY A 146 0.31 2.03 -25.09
C GLY A 146 -0.16 3.43 -24.67
N PHE A 147 0.07 3.78 -23.40
CA PHE A 147 -0.20 5.10 -22.87
C PHE A 147 0.96 6.06 -23.18
N ALA A 148 0.66 7.35 -23.29
CA ALA A 148 1.64 8.42 -23.42
C ALA A 148 1.89 9.11 -22.08
N LEU A 149 3.06 9.74 -21.94
CA LEU A 149 3.34 10.60 -20.79
C LEU A 149 2.36 11.79 -20.79
N ASP A 150 1.91 12.18 -19.61
CA ASP A 150 0.91 13.23 -19.37
C ASP A 150 -0.47 12.97 -20.01
N GLU A 151 -0.70 11.77 -20.57
CA GLU A 151 -2.02 11.34 -21.02
C GLU A 151 -3.01 11.34 -19.85
N GLU A 152 -4.18 11.92 -20.05
CA GLU A 152 -5.25 11.95 -19.05
C GLU A 152 -6.07 10.66 -19.15
N LEU A 153 -6.20 9.96 -18.02
CA LEU A 153 -6.95 8.72 -17.89
C LEU A 153 -7.87 8.80 -16.68
N TYR A 154 -8.91 7.97 -16.70
CA TYR A 154 -9.81 7.77 -15.56
C TYR A 154 -9.47 6.48 -14.83
N TYR A 155 -9.52 6.54 -13.51
CA TYR A 155 -9.43 5.36 -12.66
C TYR A 155 -10.77 4.63 -12.63
N ASN A 156 -10.80 3.35 -13.03
CA ASN A 156 -12.03 2.53 -13.04
C ASN A 156 -11.96 1.33 -12.06
N GLY A 157 -10.99 1.32 -11.16
CA GLY A 157 -10.84 0.29 -10.13
C GLY A 157 -11.58 0.58 -8.83
N THR A 158 -11.50 -0.36 -7.89
CA THR A 158 -11.95 -0.18 -6.51
C THR A 158 -11.07 0.83 -5.79
N GLY A 159 -11.70 1.79 -5.12
CA GLY A 159 -11.02 2.83 -4.36
C GLY A 159 -10.18 2.29 -3.22
N LYS A 160 -9.14 3.04 -2.87
CA LYS A 160 -8.18 2.68 -1.84
C LYS A 160 -7.68 3.93 -1.12
N LYS A 161 -7.50 3.82 0.18
CA LYS A 161 -6.83 4.85 1.00
C LYS A 161 -5.45 4.36 1.40
N PHE A 162 -4.47 5.26 1.38
CA PHE A 162 -3.08 5.00 1.76
C PHE A 162 -2.75 5.71 3.08
N ASP A 163 -1.76 5.21 3.80
CA ASP A 163 -1.39 5.72 5.14
C ASP A 163 -0.91 7.18 5.12
N ASN A 164 -0.34 7.62 4.00
CA ASN A 164 0.08 9.00 3.77
C ASN A 164 -1.10 9.97 3.49
N GLY A 165 -2.34 9.47 3.46
CA GLY A 165 -3.54 10.25 3.18
C GLY A 165 -3.96 10.26 1.71
N ASP A 166 -3.09 9.81 0.79
CA ASP A 166 -3.43 9.68 -0.63
C ASP A 166 -4.57 8.68 -0.83
N ARG A 167 -5.30 8.83 -1.93
CA ARG A 167 -6.43 7.94 -2.27
C ARG A 167 -6.49 7.60 -3.75
N LEU A 168 -7.09 6.47 -4.05
CA LEU A 168 -7.67 6.17 -5.35
C LEU A 168 -9.18 6.15 -5.18
N VAL A 169 -9.90 6.82 -6.07
CA VAL A 169 -11.36 6.87 -6.07
C VAL A 169 -11.84 6.62 -7.48
N TYR A 170 -12.84 5.77 -7.62
CA TYR A 170 -13.44 5.44 -8.90
C TYR A 170 -13.93 6.70 -9.62
N GLY A 171 -13.64 6.79 -10.92
CA GLY A 171 -13.96 7.96 -11.75
C GLY A 171 -12.99 9.13 -11.62
N TRP A 172 -12.00 9.09 -10.72
CA TRP A 172 -11.00 10.16 -10.67
C TRP A 172 -10.17 10.24 -11.94
N ARG A 173 -9.92 11.48 -12.38
CA ARG A 173 -9.02 11.81 -13.48
C ARG A 173 -7.60 11.96 -12.96
N GLY A 174 -6.65 11.36 -13.65
CA GLY A 174 -5.24 11.49 -13.39
C GLY A 174 -4.44 11.55 -14.68
N ARG A 175 -3.18 11.98 -14.57
CA ARG A 175 -2.23 12.04 -15.69
C ARG A 175 -1.14 11.01 -15.52
N VAL A 176 -0.77 10.35 -16.61
CA VAL A 176 0.34 9.39 -16.60
C VAL A 176 1.64 10.13 -16.29
N ALA A 177 2.32 9.73 -15.22
CA ALA A 177 3.55 10.36 -14.74
C ALA A 177 4.82 9.56 -15.06
N GLY A 178 4.67 8.35 -15.61
CA GLY A 178 5.78 7.47 -15.98
C GLY A 178 5.49 6.00 -15.70
N GLN A 179 6.56 5.21 -15.64
CA GLN A 179 6.46 3.79 -15.30
C GLN A 179 6.20 3.59 -13.81
N ALA A 180 5.42 2.56 -13.47
CA ALA A 180 5.28 2.13 -12.08
C ALA A 180 6.60 1.54 -11.55
N ALA A 181 6.86 1.70 -10.26
CA ALA A 181 8.08 1.17 -9.63
C ALA A 181 8.00 -0.34 -9.34
N GLY A 182 9.17 -0.99 -9.28
CA GLY A 182 9.33 -2.37 -8.84
C GLY A 182 8.59 -3.38 -9.72
N ASP A 183 8.00 -4.41 -9.09
CA ASP A 183 7.33 -5.53 -9.77
C ASP A 183 6.09 -5.10 -10.59
N LEU A 184 5.58 -3.89 -10.35
CA LEU A 184 4.43 -3.34 -11.08
C LEU A 184 4.79 -2.79 -12.45
N ALA A 185 6.08 -2.57 -12.76
CA ALA A 185 6.56 -1.87 -13.95
C ALA A 185 6.03 -2.42 -15.30
N ARG A 186 5.60 -3.70 -15.34
CA ARG A 186 5.05 -4.35 -16.53
C ARG A 186 3.52 -4.33 -16.62
N THR A 187 2.83 -4.13 -15.50
CA THR A 187 1.36 -4.29 -15.39
C THR A 187 0.65 -3.04 -14.88
N ALA A 188 1.39 -1.96 -14.68
CA ALA A 188 0.89 -0.69 -14.17
C ALA A 188 1.69 0.49 -14.72
N VAL A 189 1.09 1.68 -14.63
CA VAL A 189 1.75 2.98 -14.83
C VAL A 189 1.65 3.81 -13.57
N ALA A 190 2.61 4.71 -13.36
CA ALA A 190 2.52 5.70 -12.29
C ALA A 190 1.55 6.80 -12.71
N MET A 191 0.51 7.05 -11.93
CA MET A 191 -0.49 8.07 -12.18
C MET A 191 -0.37 9.19 -11.16
N ARG A 192 -0.44 10.44 -11.63
CA ARG A 192 -0.55 11.64 -10.80
C ARG A 192 -2.01 12.09 -10.75
N PHE A 193 -2.57 12.13 -9.56
CA PHE A 193 -3.91 12.66 -9.30
C PHE A 193 -3.79 13.99 -8.55
N ALA A 194 -4.58 15.00 -8.91
CA ALA A 194 -4.46 16.35 -8.35
C ALA A 194 -4.67 16.41 -6.82
N HIS A 195 -5.39 15.42 -6.26
CA HIS A 195 -5.70 15.33 -4.83
C HIS A 195 -4.66 14.55 -4.01
N ASN A 196 -3.64 13.98 -4.67
CA ASN A 196 -2.63 13.15 -4.03
C ASN A 196 -1.26 13.85 -4.03
N GLN A 197 -0.48 13.58 -3.01
CA GLN A 197 0.87 14.09 -2.83
C GLN A 197 1.88 13.29 -3.66
N LEU A 198 1.71 11.97 -3.72
CA LEU A 198 2.57 11.08 -4.48
C LEU A 198 1.88 10.54 -5.72
N THR A 199 2.69 10.11 -6.70
CA THR A 199 2.20 9.30 -7.81
C THR A 199 1.81 7.91 -7.30
N ILE A 200 0.71 7.38 -7.80
CA ILE A 200 0.22 6.05 -7.43
C ILE A 200 0.35 5.10 -8.62
N GLY A 201 0.97 3.94 -8.40
CA GLY A 201 0.99 2.86 -9.37
C GLY A 201 -0.41 2.28 -9.60
N CYS A 202 -0.95 2.49 -10.80
CA CYS A 202 -2.28 2.00 -11.19
C CYS A 202 -2.15 0.89 -12.23
N TYR A 203 -2.74 -0.27 -11.95
CA TYR A 203 -2.80 -1.38 -12.90
C TYR A 203 -3.46 -0.95 -14.20
N LEU A 204 -2.95 -1.43 -15.34
CA LEU A 204 -3.48 -1.08 -16.66
C LEU A 204 -4.97 -1.40 -16.79
N ARG A 205 -5.41 -2.53 -16.21
CA ARG A 205 -6.83 -2.95 -16.19
C ARG A 205 -7.74 -2.01 -15.39
N ASN A 206 -7.16 -1.17 -14.52
CA ASN A 206 -7.87 -0.22 -13.67
C ASN A 206 -7.87 1.22 -14.27
N LEU A 207 -7.49 1.36 -15.54
CA LEU A 207 -7.40 2.64 -16.25
C LEU A 207 -8.18 2.60 -17.55
N THR A 208 -8.82 3.71 -17.90
CA THR A 208 -9.59 3.89 -19.14
C THR A 208 -9.44 5.31 -19.67
N ARG A 209 -9.54 5.47 -21.00
CA ARG A 209 -9.55 6.78 -21.67
C ARG A 209 -10.90 7.46 -21.55
N ASP A 210 -11.96 6.67 -21.65
CA ASP A 210 -13.33 7.14 -21.52
C ASP A 210 -13.74 7.16 -20.04
N PRO A 211 -14.56 8.14 -19.61
CA PRO A 211 -15.12 8.16 -18.27
C PRO A 211 -15.82 6.82 -17.96
N PRO A 212 -15.56 6.21 -16.79
CA PRO A 212 -16.21 4.97 -16.45
C PRO A 212 -17.72 5.20 -16.23
N PRO A 213 -18.57 4.18 -16.45
CA PRO A 213 -20.00 4.30 -16.23
C PRO A 213 -20.32 4.61 -14.76
N PRO A 214 -21.49 5.19 -14.44
CA PRO A 214 -21.94 5.32 -13.06
C PRO A 214 -21.98 3.97 -12.35
N LEU A 215 -21.74 3.96 -11.03
CA LEU A 215 -21.85 2.71 -10.28
C LEU A 215 -23.30 2.20 -10.27
N PRO A 216 -23.51 0.87 -10.22
CA PRO A 216 -24.83 0.27 -10.17
C PRO A 216 -25.71 0.89 -9.08
N GLY A 217 -27.03 0.96 -9.33
CA GLY A 217 -27.99 1.52 -8.38
C GLY A 217 -27.93 3.04 -8.23
N GLY A 218 -27.16 3.75 -9.05
CA GLY A 218 -27.02 5.22 -9.01
C GLY A 218 -26.21 5.69 -7.79
N PHE A 219 -25.31 4.84 -7.30
CA PHE A 219 -24.39 5.19 -6.23
C PHE A 219 -23.17 5.92 -6.77
N ALA A 220 -22.54 6.72 -5.92
CA ALA A 220 -21.25 7.34 -6.17
C ALA A 220 -20.22 6.82 -5.14
N PRO A 221 -18.92 6.90 -5.45
CA PRO A 221 -17.89 6.73 -4.43
C PRO A 221 -18.10 7.71 -3.28
N ASP A 222 -17.76 7.28 -2.07
CA ASP A 222 -18.01 7.97 -0.81
C ASP A 222 -19.49 8.08 -0.38
N ASP A 223 -20.44 7.51 -1.14
CA ASP A 223 -21.83 7.40 -0.68
C ASP A 223 -21.93 6.55 0.59
N LEU A 224 -22.80 7.00 1.49
CA LEU A 224 -23.14 6.29 2.70
C LEU A 224 -24.15 5.17 2.43
N VAL A 225 -23.87 3.99 2.95
CA VAL A 225 -24.77 2.83 2.87
C VAL A 225 -24.85 2.11 4.21
N TYR A 226 -25.93 1.35 4.39
CA TYR A 226 -26.17 0.52 5.56
C TYR A 226 -26.30 -0.95 5.13
N TYR A 227 -25.65 -1.85 5.86
CA TYR A 227 -25.71 -3.28 5.54
C TYR A 227 -27.08 -3.87 5.84
N ASN A 228 -27.77 -4.35 4.81
CA ASN A 228 -29.10 -4.98 4.88
C ASN A 228 -29.04 -6.51 4.76
N GLY A 229 -27.86 -7.10 4.90
CA GLY A 229 -27.68 -8.55 4.88
C GLY A 229 -27.76 -9.20 6.27
N SER A 230 -27.62 -10.52 6.29
CA SER A 230 -27.42 -11.25 7.54
C SER A 230 -26.06 -10.90 8.13
N SER A 231 -26.02 -10.55 9.42
CA SER A 231 -24.77 -10.24 10.10
C SER A 231 -23.81 -11.44 10.06
N TYR A 232 -22.51 -11.20 9.89
CA TYR A 232 -21.48 -12.21 9.76
C TYR A 232 -20.17 -11.76 10.44
N SER A 233 -19.41 -12.69 11.02
CA SER A 233 -18.06 -12.44 11.56
C SER A 233 -17.01 -13.22 10.78
N PHE A 234 -15.89 -12.59 10.44
CA PHE A 234 -14.79 -13.21 9.71
C PHE A 234 -13.63 -13.56 10.63
N ASP A 235 -12.82 -14.56 10.25
CA ASP A 235 -11.65 -15.00 11.03
C ASP A 235 -10.57 -13.91 11.20
N ASN A 236 -10.57 -12.89 10.33
CA ASN A 236 -9.64 -11.75 10.40
C ASN A 236 -10.07 -10.68 11.44
N GLY A 237 -11.20 -10.89 12.12
CA GLY A 237 -11.79 -9.99 13.10
C GLY A 237 -12.74 -8.93 12.53
N ASP A 238 -12.94 -8.89 11.21
CA ASP A 238 -13.95 -8.03 10.60
C ASP A 238 -15.36 -8.58 10.88
N VAL A 239 -16.35 -7.68 10.88
CA VAL A 239 -17.76 -8.02 11.08
C VAL A 239 -18.62 -7.26 10.09
N LEU A 240 -19.63 -7.91 9.52
CA LEU A 240 -20.73 -7.21 8.86
C LEU A 240 -21.92 -7.31 9.79
N ILE A 241 -22.43 -6.18 10.28
CA ILE A 241 -23.56 -6.15 11.20
C ILE A 241 -24.76 -5.50 10.48
N PHE A 242 -25.94 -6.11 10.58
CA PHE A 242 -27.16 -5.50 10.05
C PHE A 242 -27.33 -4.07 10.57
N GLY A 243 -27.58 -3.13 9.66
CA GLY A 243 -27.68 -1.70 9.96
C GLY A 243 -26.34 -1.01 10.16
N GLU A 244 -25.22 -1.71 10.02
CA GLU A 244 -23.89 -1.11 10.10
C GLU A 244 -23.64 -0.20 8.92
N ARG A 245 -23.02 0.94 9.25
CA ARG A 245 -22.69 1.98 8.30
C ARG A 245 -21.41 1.61 7.55
N GLY A 246 -21.42 1.84 6.25
CA GLY A 246 -20.25 1.71 5.40
C GLY A 246 -20.26 2.74 4.27
N THR A 247 -19.13 2.81 3.58
CA THR A 247 -18.89 3.76 2.50
C THR A 247 -18.64 3.02 1.21
N VAL A 248 -19.30 3.43 0.12
CA VAL A 248 -19.05 2.89 -1.22
C VAL A 248 -17.64 3.28 -1.67
N VAL A 249 -16.80 2.30 -1.98
CA VAL A 249 -15.42 2.54 -2.45
C VAL A 249 -15.23 2.27 -3.94
N GLY A 250 -16.20 1.66 -4.63
CA GLY A 250 -16.18 1.52 -6.09
C GLY A 250 -16.80 0.22 -6.58
N PRO A 251 -16.47 -0.22 -7.81
CA PRO A 251 -17.02 -1.42 -8.39
C PRO A 251 -16.43 -2.69 -7.74
N PRO A 252 -17.14 -3.82 -7.82
CA PRO A 252 -16.63 -5.14 -7.48
C PRO A 252 -15.48 -5.59 -8.39
N THR A 253 -14.54 -6.35 -7.84
CA THR A 253 -13.45 -6.98 -8.61
C THR A 253 -13.76 -8.41 -9.03
N LEU A 254 -14.73 -9.06 -8.37
CA LEU A 254 -15.21 -10.40 -8.68
C LEU A 254 -16.33 -10.33 -9.71
N ALA A 255 -16.17 -11.09 -10.80
CA ALA A 255 -17.18 -11.17 -11.86
C ALA A 255 -18.55 -11.65 -11.36
N SER A 256 -18.59 -12.48 -10.30
CA SER A 256 -19.84 -12.94 -9.67
C SER A 256 -20.67 -11.83 -9.02
N HIS A 257 -20.09 -10.64 -8.85
CA HIS A 257 -20.73 -9.48 -8.24
C HIS A 257 -20.77 -8.29 -9.21
N ALA A 258 -20.73 -8.48 -10.53
CA ALA A 258 -20.61 -7.40 -11.51
C ALA A 258 -21.69 -6.28 -11.39
N GLU A 259 -22.87 -6.60 -10.83
CA GLU A 259 -23.96 -5.65 -10.59
C GLU A 259 -24.01 -5.10 -9.14
N GLY A 260 -23.01 -5.44 -8.33
CA GLY A 260 -22.89 -5.04 -6.94
C GLY A 260 -22.05 -3.79 -6.72
N LEU A 261 -21.69 -3.57 -5.45
CA LEU A 261 -20.79 -2.51 -5.01
C LEU A 261 -19.72 -3.08 -4.08
N THR A 262 -18.56 -2.42 -4.05
CA THR A 262 -17.56 -2.66 -3.02
C THR A 262 -17.71 -1.60 -1.93
N VAL A 263 -17.84 -2.02 -0.68
CA VAL A 263 -18.14 -1.17 0.47
C VAL A 263 -17.15 -1.44 1.59
N LEU A 264 -16.61 -0.37 2.17
CA LEU A 264 -15.81 -0.44 3.40
C LEU A 264 -16.71 -0.09 4.60
N PHE A 265 -16.93 -1.05 5.49
CA PHE A 265 -17.72 -0.83 6.71
C PHE A 265 -16.85 -0.29 7.84
N ASP A 266 -17.45 0.54 8.70
CA ASP A 266 -16.75 1.19 9.79
C ASP A 266 -16.12 0.16 10.75
N GLY A 267 -14.83 0.31 11.04
CA GLY A 267 -14.11 -0.60 11.94
C GLY A 267 -13.59 -1.88 11.27
N ASN A 268 -14.01 -2.19 10.04
CA ASN A 268 -13.44 -3.29 9.28
C ASN A 268 -12.12 -2.92 8.61
N LYS A 269 -11.23 -3.91 8.48
CA LYS A 269 -9.93 -3.77 7.84
C LYS A 269 -10.01 -3.94 6.32
N ARG A 270 -11.00 -4.70 5.85
CA ARG A 270 -11.22 -4.98 4.42
C ARG A 270 -12.52 -4.38 3.94
N ASP A 271 -12.53 -4.06 2.66
CA ASP A 271 -13.75 -3.82 1.89
C ASP A 271 -14.43 -5.13 1.48
N TYR A 272 -15.74 -5.06 1.25
CA TYR A 272 -16.61 -6.19 0.95
C TYR A 272 -17.43 -5.94 -0.31
N GLN A 273 -17.49 -6.93 -1.18
CA GLN A 273 -18.26 -6.89 -2.43
C GLN A 273 -19.67 -7.43 -2.16
N LEU A 274 -20.68 -6.60 -2.38
CA LEU A 274 -22.06 -6.86 -1.96
C LEU A 274 -23.02 -6.61 -3.12
N PHE A 275 -24.08 -7.41 -3.19
CA PHE A 275 -25.19 -7.14 -4.10
C PHE A 275 -26.00 -5.95 -3.60
N LEU A 276 -26.63 -5.21 -4.53
CA LEU A 276 -27.43 -4.02 -4.18
C LEU A 276 -28.56 -4.32 -3.19
N ASN A 277 -29.14 -5.53 -3.22
CA ASN A 277 -30.19 -5.92 -2.28
C ASN A 277 -29.69 -6.11 -0.83
N GLN A 278 -28.37 -6.20 -0.62
CA GLN A 278 -27.73 -6.25 0.70
C GLN A 278 -27.35 -4.87 1.23
N LEU A 279 -27.73 -3.80 0.54
CA LEU A 279 -27.40 -2.42 0.89
C LEU A 279 -28.68 -1.58 0.99
N SER A 280 -28.69 -0.64 1.93
CA SER A 280 -29.72 0.39 2.07
C SER A 280 -29.07 1.77 2.01
N ARG A 281 -29.74 2.71 1.33
CA ARG A 281 -29.38 4.15 1.32
C ARG A 281 -29.75 4.83 2.64
N GLU A 282 -30.82 4.35 3.27
CA GLU A 282 -31.33 4.91 4.51
C GLU A 282 -30.90 4.04 5.70
N PRO A 283 -30.73 4.65 6.89
CA PRO A 283 -30.50 3.90 8.12
C PRO A 283 -31.59 2.85 8.32
N LEU A 284 -31.17 1.60 8.54
CA LEU A 284 -32.12 0.53 8.83
C LEU A 284 -32.67 0.72 10.25
N PRO A 285 -33.95 0.36 10.48
CA PRO A 285 -34.51 0.42 11.82
C PRO A 285 -33.67 -0.44 12.76
N SER A 286 -33.36 0.09 13.94
CA SER A 286 -32.67 -0.66 14.97
C SER A 286 -33.44 -1.96 15.23
N LEU A 287 -32.79 -3.10 15.02
CA LEU A 287 -33.41 -4.38 15.37
C LEU A 287 -33.77 -4.35 16.86
N PRO A 288 -34.96 -4.84 17.24
CA PRO A 288 -35.30 -4.99 18.65
C PRO A 288 -34.18 -5.76 19.35
N SER A 289 -33.59 -5.18 20.38
CA SER A 289 -32.57 -5.80 21.23
C SER A 289 -33.08 -5.94 22.66
N GLY A 290 -32.52 -6.87 23.44
CA GLY A 290 -32.82 -6.99 24.86
C GLY A 290 -31.67 -7.65 25.62
N GLU A 291 -31.56 -7.35 26.91
CA GLU A 291 -30.64 -8.02 27.84
C GLU A 291 -31.46 -8.88 28.81
N TYR A 292 -30.94 -10.05 29.15
CA TYR A 292 -31.48 -10.89 30.22
C TYR A 292 -30.35 -11.40 31.10
N THR A 293 -30.50 -11.24 32.41
CA THR A 293 -29.58 -11.81 33.40
C THR A 293 -30.29 -12.94 34.14
N TRP A 294 -29.75 -14.14 34.05
CA TRP A 294 -30.24 -15.30 34.79
C TRP A 294 -29.47 -15.47 36.10
N HIS A 295 -30.16 -15.35 37.23
CA HIS A 295 -29.60 -15.63 38.54
C HIS A 295 -29.81 -17.09 38.93
N ILE A 296 -28.72 -17.79 39.29
CA ILE A 296 -28.75 -19.20 39.69
C ILE A 296 -28.29 -19.29 41.16
N PRO A 297 -29.23 -19.39 42.12
CA PRO A 297 -28.87 -19.50 43.52
C PRO A 297 -28.24 -20.87 43.82
N GLY A 298 -27.26 -20.89 44.71
CA GLY A 298 -26.65 -22.15 45.18
C GLY A 298 -25.90 -22.93 44.11
N PHE A 299 -25.28 -22.25 43.13
CA PHE A 299 -24.67 -22.87 41.95
C PHE A 299 -23.77 -24.09 42.25
N SER A 300 -22.99 -24.06 43.33
CA SER A 300 -22.09 -25.15 43.73
C SER A 300 -22.78 -26.43 44.20
N LYS A 301 -24.09 -26.38 44.48
CA LYS A 301 -24.89 -27.51 44.97
C LYS A 301 -25.73 -28.17 43.88
N ILE A 302 -25.61 -27.71 42.63
CA ILE A 302 -26.37 -28.23 41.50
C ILE A 302 -25.83 -29.60 41.10
N GLU A 303 -26.69 -30.62 41.14
CA GLU A 303 -26.36 -31.99 40.75
C GLU A 303 -26.85 -32.33 39.35
N GLU A 304 -27.81 -31.56 38.85
CA GLU A 304 -28.42 -31.68 37.54
C GLU A 304 -27.39 -31.54 36.42
N THR A 305 -27.55 -32.38 35.37
CA THR A 305 -26.67 -32.36 34.20
C THR A 305 -26.88 -31.13 33.33
N LYS A 306 -28.10 -30.59 33.31
CA LYS A 306 -28.46 -29.37 32.58
C LYS A 306 -29.59 -28.60 33.24
N LEU A 307 -29.62 -27.29 33.01
CA LEU A 307 -30.60 -26.35 33.55
C LEU A 307 -31.13 -25.44 32.44
N TYR A 308 -32.39 -25.04 32.56
CA TYR A 308 -33.02 -24.06 31.68
C TYR A 308 -33.36 -22.79 32.46
N SER A 309 -33.12 -21.63 31.87
CA SER A 309 -33.68 -20.38 32.40
C SER A 309 -35.20 -20.34 32.22
N PRO A 310 -35.90 -19.46 32.94
CA PRO A 310 -37.20 -18.98 32.49
C PRO A 310 -37.15 -18.49 31.03
N THR A 311 -38.28 -18.58 30.33
CA THR A 311 -38.42 -17.93 29.02
C THR A 311 -38.37 -16.42 29.22
N PHE A 312 -37.56 -15.74 28.41
CA PHE A 312 -37.43 -14.30 28.43
C PHE A 312 -37.57 -13.73 27.03
N GLN A 313 -38.09 -12.50 26.95
CA GLN A 313 -38.16 -11.78 25.69
C GLN A 313 -36.90 -10.92 25.54
N ALA A 314 -36.20 -11.08 24.42
CA ALA A 314 -35.11 -10.19 24.02
C ALA A 314 -35.26 -9.88 22.53
N GLY A 315 -35.35 -8.58 22.23
CA GLY A 315 -35.82 -8.13 20.94
C GLY A 315 -37.27 -8.53 20.67
N ALA A 316 -37.54 -9.06 19.47
CA ALA A 316 -38.89 -9.46 19.06
C ALA A 316 -39.22 -10.94 19.37
N PHE A 317 -38.30 -11.68 19.99
CA PHE A 317 -38.42 -13.12 20.15
C PHE A 317 -38.27 -13.56 21.61
N ASN A 318 -38.93 -14.69 21.90
CA ASN A 318 -38.80 -15.40 23.16
C ASN A 318 -37.65 -16.40 23.07
N TRP A 319 -36.80 -16.37 24.10
CA TRP A 319 -35.57 -17.14 24.21
C TRP A 319 -35.51 -17.89 25.54
N THR A 320 -34.62 -18.88 25.60
CA THR A 320 -34.30 -19.63 26.80
C THR A 320 -32.79 -19.90 26.82
N LEU A 321 -32.14 -19.72 27.97
CA LEU A 321 -30.76 -20.15 28.17
C LEU A 321 -30.76 -21.62 28.61
N LEU A 322 -29.84 -22.39 28.05
CA LEU A 322 -29.55 -23.76 28.46
C LEU A 322 -28.12 -23.81 28.99
N LEU A 323 -27.96 -24.32 30.20
CA LEU A 323 -26.68 -24.39 30.89
C LEU A 323 -26.36 -25.83 31.29
N TYR A 324 -25.12 -26.25 31.05
CA TYR A 324 -24.53 -27.48 31.54
C TYR A 324 -23.44 -27.12 32.57
N PRO A 325 -23.73 -27.22 33.87
CA PRO A 325 -22.82 -26.80 34.94
C PRO A 325 -21.47 -27.54 34.94
N LYS A 326 -21.47 -28.80 34.50
CA LYS A 326 -20.29 -29.70 34.48
C LYS A 326 -19.77 -29.99 33.07
N GLY A 327 -20.32 -29.30 32.07
CA GLY A 327 -19.97 -29.45 30.65
C GLY A 327 -20.93 -30.33 29.88
N ASP A 328 -20.96 -30.09 28.57
CA ASP A 328 -21.74 -30.86 27.60
C ASP A 328 -20.82 -31.84 26.84
N ASP A 329 -20.12 -31.39 25.79
CA ASP A 329 -19.16 -32.27 25.06
C ASP A 329 -17.80 -32.42 25.77
N GLN A 330 -17.37 -31.43 26.57
CA GLN A 330 -16.13 -31.49 27.34
C GLN A 330 -16.45 -31.39 28.83
N GLN A 331 -16.13 -32.44 29.57
CA GLN A 331 -16.31 -32.48 31.02
C GLN A 331 -15.38 -31.48 31.72
N GLY A 332 -15.90 -30.82 32.76
CA GLY A 332 -15.13 -29.89 33.59
C GLY A 332 -15.14 -28.43 33.13
N GLN A 333 -15.89 -28.10 32.08
CA GLN A 333 -16.12 -26.73 31.61
C GLN A 333 -17.58 -26.33 31.77
N LEU A 334 -17.85 -25.04 31.98
CA LEU A 334 -19.22 -24.52 31.99
C LEU A 334 -19.70 -24.36 30.55
N SER A 335 -20.82 -25.00 30.16
CA SER A 335 -21.39 -24.79 28.83
C SER A 335 -22.72 -24.06 28.83
N LEU A 336 -22.77 -22.89 28.16
CA LEU A 336 -23.95 -22.03 28.10
C LEU A 336 -24.40 -21.83 26.65
N TYR A 337 -25.71 -21.91 26.45
CA TYR A 337 -26.37 -21.95 25.15
C TYR A 337 -27.57 -21.01 25.12
N LEU A 338 -27.83 -20.35 23.98
CA LEU A 338 -29.07 -19.65 23.70
C LEU A 338 -29.95 -20.51 22.78
N SER A 339 -31.23 -20.68 23.14
CA SER A 339 -32.23 -21.41 22.34
C SER A 339 -33.47 -20.54 22.13
N ALA A 340 -34.15 -20.70 20.99
CA ALA A 340 -35.49 -20.16 20.85
C ALA A 340 -36.44 -20.87 21.82
N ALA A 341 -37.31 -20.11 22.47
CA ALA A 341 -38.32 -20.68 23.35
C ALA A 341 -39.29 -21.56 22.54
N GLY A 342 -39.61 -22.74 23.08
CA GLY A 342 -40.51 -23.69 22.41
C GLY A 342 -39.93 -24.34 21.16
N SER A 343 -38.60 -24.39 21.00
CA SER A 343 -37.96 -24.96 19.80
C SER A 343 -38.38 -26.40 19.47
N ALA A 344 -38.81 -27.17 20.46
CA ALA A 344 -39.31 -28.54 20.30
C ALA A 344 -40.65 -28.63 19.54
N THR A 345 -41.39 -27.53 19.44
CA THR A 345 -42.72 -27.50 18.79
C THR A 345 -42.73 -26.65 17.52
N LEU A 346 -41.57 -26.19 17.05
CA LEU A 346 -41.47 -25.37 15.84
C LEU A 346 -41.41 -26.27 14.59
N PRO A 347 -42.04 -25.87 13.46
CA PRO A 347 -42.06 -26.68 12.25
C PRO A 347 -40.66 -26.95 11.69
N GLU A 348 -40.46 -28.11 11.08
CA GLU A 348 -39.21 -28.44 10.40
C GLU A 348 -38.86 -27.36 9.35
N GLY A 349 -37.60 -26.91 9.33
CA GLY A 349 -37.11 -25.85 8.45
C GLY A 349 -37.22 -24.42 8.97
N TRP A 350 -37.70 -24.19 10.20
CA TRP A 350 -37.70 -22.86 10.80
C TRP A 350 -36.27 -22.36 11.11
N ALA A 351 -36.07 -21.04 11.05
CA ALA A 351 -34.85 -20.39 11.51
C ALA A 351 -35.16 -19.02 12.13
N ARG A 352 -34.37 -18.62 13.14
CA ARG A 352 -34.32 -17.25 13.65
C ARG A 352 -32.89 -16.76 13.65
N HIS A 353 -32.68 -15.54 13.17
CA HIS A 353 -31.39 -14.87 13.15
C HIS A 353 -31.26 -14.01 14.40
N ALA A 354 -30.22 -14.27 15.19
CA ALA A 354 -29.87 -13.43 16.32
C ALA A 354 -28.35 -13.25 16.40
N SER A 355 -27.93 -12.01 16.63
CA SER A 355 -26.59 -11.70 17.10
C SER A 355 -26.67 -11.52 18.61
N PHE A 356 -25.87 -12.27 19.37
CA PHE A 356 -25.93 -12.21 20.83
C PHE A 356 -24.56 -12.38 21.47
N THR A 357 -24.48 -11.95 22.72
CA THR A 357 -23.32 -12.09 23.59
C THR A 357 -23.75 -12.84 24.84
N LEU A 358 -23.02 -13.91 25.19
CA LEU A 358 -23.19 -14.61 26.46
C LEU A 358 -22.08 -14.20 27.43
N THR A 359 -22.43 -13.97 28.70
CA THR A 359 -21.50 -13.48 29.70
C THR A 359 -21.76 -14.12 31.07
N VAL A 360 -20.70 -14.64 31.69
CA VAL A 360 -20.70 -15.01 33.11
C VAL A 360 -20.15 -13.83 33.90
N LYS A 361 -20.99 -13.21 34.73
CA LYS A 361 -20.62 -12.03 35.53
C LYS A 361 -19.75 -12.48 36.70
N ASN A 362 -18.52 -11.97 36.78
CA ASN A 362 -17.67 -12.10 37.96
C ASN A 362 -18.10 -11.04 38.99
N HIS A 363 -18.39 -11.47 40.22
CA HIS A 363 -18.83 -10.58 41.30
C HIS A 363 -17.68 -10.12 42.23
N LEU A 364 -16.43 -10.45 41.91
CA LEU A 364 -15.22 -10.04 42.65
C LEU A 364 -14.48 -8.95 41.87
N GLU A 365 -14.63 -7.69 42.30
CA GLU A 365 -13.99 -6.45 41.81
C GLU A 365 -14.07 -6.09 40.32
N VAL A 366 -14.15 -4.77 40.07
CA VAL A 366 -14.41 -4.07 38.80
C VAL A 366 -13.34 -4.31 37.71
N ALA A 367 -12.29 -5.09 37.96
CA ALA A 367 -11.13 -5.22 37.08
C ALA A 367 -10.83 -6.62 36.51
N THR A 368 -11.66 -7.65 36.72
CA THR A 368 -11.33 -9.00 36.18
C THR A 368 -12.37 -9.63 35.25
N ARG A 369 -11.98 -9.67 33.96
CA ARG A 369 -12.39 -10.53 32.83
C ARG A 369 -13.70 -11.32 33.00
N SER A 370 -14.81 -10.66 32.67
CA SER A 370 -16.01 -11.37 32.21
C SER A 370 -15.67 -12.14 30.92
N VAL A 371 -16.00 -13.42 30.85
CA VAL A 371 -15.85 -14.19 29.61
C VAL A 371 -16.97 -13.80 28.67
N MET A 372 -16.62 -13.09 27.59
CA MET A 372 -17.53 -12.58 26.59
C MET A 372 -17.33 -13.35 25.28
N LYS A 373 -18.38 -13.97 24.76
CA LYS A 373 -18.33 -14.64 23.45
C LYS A 373 -19.49 -14.20 22.58
N ARG A 374 -19.16 -13.71 21.39
CA ARG A 374 -20.11 -13.30 20.36
C ARG A 374 -20.44 -14.51 19.48
N ALA A 375 -21.71 -14.72 19.19
CA ALA A 375 -22.14 -15.77 18.28
C ALA A 375 -23.28 -15.28 17.37
N GLN A 376 -23.33 -15.85 16.17
CA GLN A 376 -24.37 -15.66 15.16
C GLN A 376 -24.76 -17.04 14.62
N ARG A 377 -26.04 -17.30 14.38
CA ARG A 377 -26.48 -18.59 13.85
C ARG A 377 -27.73 -18.48 12.98
N ASN A 378 -27.70 -19.20 11.85
CA ASN A 378 -28.89 -19.70 11.16
C ASN A 378 -29.05 -21.15 11.63
N GLY A 379 -30.10 -21.47 12.39
CA GLY A 379 -30.19 -22.77 13.03
C GLY A 379 -31.56 -23.41 12.90
N ALA A 380 -31.67 -24.35 11.96
CA ALA A 380 -32.63 -25.45 12.02
C ALA A 380 -32.16 -26.58 12.98
N ASN A 381 -31.04 -26.42 13.70
CA ASN A 381 -30.58 -27.36 14.72
C ASN A 381 -30.16 -26.62 16.00
N ASN A 382 -30.58 -27.18 17.14
CA ASN A 382 -30.67 -26.53 18.45
C ASN A 382 -29.36 -26.60 19.25
N GLN A 383 -28.83 -25.45 19.72
CA GLN A 383 -27.76 -25.26 20.74
C GLN A 383 -26.39 -24.74 20.22
N THR A 384 -25.99 -23.53 20.66
CA THR A 384 -24.65 -22.90 20.50
C THR A 384 -23.78 -22.92 21.78
N ARG A 385 -22.59 -23.56 21.76
CA ARG A 385 -21.74 -23.84 22.94
C ARG A 385 -20.79 -22.70 23.35
N VAL A 386 -20.67 -22.46 24.65
CA VAL A 386 -19.52 -21.80 25.29
C VAL A 386 -18.78 -22.88 26.12
N GLY A 387 -17.46 -22.84 26.20
CA GLY A 387 -16.65 -23.75 27.03
C GLY A 387 -15.68 -22.95 27.88
#